data_AF-A0A4R0GKS1-F1
#
_entry.id   AF-A0A4R0GKS1-F1
#
_cell.length_a   1.000
_cell.length_b   1.000
_cell.length_c   1.000
_cell.angle_alpha   90.00
_cell.angle_beta   90.00
_cell.angle_gamma   90.00
#
_symmetry.space_group_name_H-M   'P 1'
#
loop_
_entity.id
_entity.type
_entity.pdbx_description
1 polymer ?
#
loop_
_entity_poly.entity_id
_entity_poly.type
_entity_poly.pdbx_seq_one_letter_code
_entity_poly.pdbx_strand_id
1 'polypeptide(L)'
;MAMTRGGSRRRRGGAVAALSTAMVLLWPAAAWADGVTFTPTEAQQGNSVKMEFTVPDERPGVRTERIEIRMPADPPIAEVYPLSVSGWAPAITTRQLDVPVAGMHGPATDVVTAALTWSRAPGSADEGPARLVFSMAPLPQTDQLPFELTQTYADGLQVHWGSGPGQRPLPPLTLTPGDPAYPGAHGGGHGGAPADAPPAPATAAGDGPNANSLLAAGLVAGLGGGAVVGWLISRRRRNAEEVDRSVLDEEPATPGTGEPAGPVTEPEQPGTGARQRVAEPTAEQEQPAGAAR
;
A
#
# COMPACT_ATOMS: atom_id res chain seq x y z
N MET A 1 -84.54 25.54 13.97
CA MET A 1 -83.18 25.90 13.52
C MET A 1 -82.25 24.75 13.85
N ALA A 2 -81.80 23.98 12.85
CA ALA A 2 -80.85 22.88 13.02
C ALA A 2 -79.51 23.31 12.44
N MET A 3 -78.48 23.44 13.29
CA MET A 3 -77.11 23.71 12.87
C MET A 3 -76.31 22.41 12.90
N THR A 4 -75.80 21.99 11.75
CA THR A 4 -74.91 20.84 11.58
C THR A 4 -73.45 21.26 11.78
N ARG A 5 -72.76 20.76 12.82
CA ARG A 5 -71.29 20.82 12.96
C ARG A 5 -70.66 19.60 12.31
N GLY A 6 -70.07 19.77 11.11
CA GLY A 6 -69.45 18.66 10.36
C GLY A 6 -68.04 18.91 9.81
N GLY A 7 -67.36 19.99 10.20
CA GLY A 7 -66.12 20.41 9.53
C GLY A 7 -64.78 19.97 10.13
N SER A 8 -64.73 19.57 11.40
CA SER A 8 -63.44 19.53 12.13
C SER A 8 -62.69 18.19 12.10
N ARG A 9 -63.34 17.09 11.70
CA ARG A 9 -62.71 15.75 11.75
C ARG A 9 -61.85 15.43 10.51
N ARG A 10 -62.18 15.97 9.34
CA ARG A 10 -61.45 15.66 8.08
C ARG A 10 -60.09 16.35 7.96
N ARG A 11 -59.90 17.51 8.62
CA ARG A 11 -58.62 18.24 8.59
C ARG A 11 -57.54 17.64 9.50
N ARG A 12 -57.94 16.84 10.51
CA ARG A 12 -56.98 16.22 11.44
C ARG A 12 -56.36 14.92 10.92
N GLY A 13 -57.02 14.22 9.99
CA GLY A 13 -56.47 13.00 9.38
C GLY A 13 -55.33 13.25 8.39
N GLY A 14 -55.41 14.32 7.60
CA GLY A 14 -54.38 14.65 6.59
C GLY A 14 -53.05 15.09 7.21
N ALA A 15 -53.08 15.77 8.36
CA ALA A 15 -51.87 16.23 9.05
C ALA A 15 -51.08 15.07 9.68
N VAL A 16 -51.76 14.01 10.16
CA VAL A 16 -51.10 12.83 10.75
C VAL A 16 -50.49 11.94 9.66
N ALA A 17 -51.16 11.78 8.51
CA ALA A 17 -50.63 11.02 7.39
C ALA A 17 -49.38 11.67 6.76
N ALA A 18 -49.38 13.00 6.60
CA ALA A 18 -48.22 13.73 6.09
C ALA A 18 -47.00 13.68 7.03
N LEU A 19 -47.22 13.69 8.35
CA LEU A 19 -46.14 13.52 9.32
C LEU A 19 -45.54 12.10 9.28
N SER A 20 -46.36 11.06 9.08
CA SER A 20 -45.87 9.68 8.99
C SER A 20 -45.03 9.40 7.73
N THR A 21 -45.36 10.01 6.58
CA THR A 21 -44.56 9.83 5.36
C THR A 21 -43.22 10.58 5.42
N ALA A 22 -43.18 11.74 6.10
CA ALA A 22 -41.93 12.46 6.33
C ALA A 22 -41.00 11.75 7.33
N MET A 23 -41.55 11.01 8.28
CA MET A 23 -40.77 10.29 9.30
C MET A 23 -40.12 8.99 8.77
N VAL A 24 -40.65 8.40 7.70
CA VAL A 24 -40.05 7.25 7.01
C VAL A 24 -38.89 7.67 6.09
N LEU A 25 -38.93 8.88 5.52
CA LEU A 25 -37.85 9.41 4.67
C LEU A 25 -36.69 10.05 5.45
N LEU A 26 -36.89 10.26 6.76
CA LEU A 26 -35.88 10.81 7.66
C LEU A 26 -35.43 9.78 8.71
N TRP A 27 -35.51 8.48 8.41
CA TRP A 27 -34.95 7.46 9.28
C TRP A 27 -33.44 7.72 9.42
N PRO A 28 -32.93 8.17 10.57
CA PRO A 28 -31.53 7.97 10.84
C PRO A 28 -31.43 6.46 10.99
N ALA A 29 -30.77 5.76 10.08
CA ALA A 29 -30.29 4.41 10.34
C ALA A 29 -29.22 4.50 11.45
N ALA A 30 -29.65 4.87 12.65
CA ALA A 30 -28.87 4.94 13.86
C ALA A 30 -29.12 3.63 14.61
N ALA A 31 -28.49 2.56 14.14
CA ALA A 31 -28.09 1.40 14.93
C ALA A 31 -27.45 0.39 13.97
N TRP A 32 -26.20 0.03 14.25
CA TRP A 32 -25.36 -0.97 13.56
C TRP A 32 -24.71 -0.51 12.26
N ALA A 33 -23.73 0.38 12.39
CA ALA A 33 -22.71 0.54 11.36
C ALA A 33 -21.38 0.74 12.08
N ASP A 34 -20.60 -0.34 12.24
CA ASP A 34 -19.15 -0.18 12.25
C ASP A 34 -18.85 0.50 10.90
N GLY A 35 -18.54 1.80 10.91
CA GLY A 35 -18.36 2.56 9.68
C GLY A 35 -17.24 1.97 8.81
N VAL A 36 -17.09 2.49 7.59
CA VAL A 36 -15.92 2.16 6.79
C VAL A 36 -14.66 2.51 7.57
N THR A 37 -13.75 1.55 7.69
CA THR A 37 -12.44 1.72 8.34
C THR A 37 -11.34 1.39 7.36
N PHE A 38 -10.13 1.85 7.66
CA PHE A 38 -8.94 1.45 6.90
C PHE A 38 -7.71 1.34 7.80
N THR A 39 -6.72 0.59 7.34
CA THR A 39 -5.41 0.44 7.99
C THR A 39 -4.31 0.56 6.94
N PRO A 40 -3.20 1.26 7.23
CA PRO A 40 -2.94 2.05 8.44
C PRO A 40 -3.74 3.37 8.46
N THR A 41 -3.93 3.95 9.64
CA THR A 41 -4.55 5.29 9.80
C THR A 41 -3.55 6.44 9.66
N GLU A 42 -2.26 6.11 9.61
CA GLU A 42 -1.16 7.06 9.44
C GLU A 42 -0.12 6.51 8.45
N ALA A 43 0.49 7.38 7.67
CA ALA A 43 1.61 7.06 6.80
C ALA A 43 2.60 8.23 6.74
N GLN A 44 3.78 8.03 6.15
CA GLN A 44 4.78 9.09 5.99
C GLN A 44 4.63 9.77 4.63
N GLN A 45 4.71 11.09 4.59
CA GLN A 45 4.75 11.88 3.35
C GLN A 45 5.92 11.42 2.47
N GLY A 46 5.74 11.43 1.14
CA GLY A 46 6.73 10.97 0.16
C GLY A 46 6.86 9.44 0.04
N ASN A 47 6.56 8.68 1.08
CA ASN A 47 6.69 7.22 1.06
C ASN A 47 5.50 6.53 0.37
N SER A 48 5.62 5.21 0.20
CA SER A 48 4.52 4.36 -0.24
C SER A 48 3.72 3.87 0.96
N VAL A 49 2.43 3.60 0.74
CA VAL A 49 1.57 2.95 1.73
C VAL A 49 0.73 1.87 1.06
N LYS A 50 0.57 0.75 1.77
CA LYS A 50 -0.41 -0.28 1.44
C LYS A 50 -1.62 -0.08 2.36
N MET A 51 -2.76 0.21 1.76
CA MET A 51 -4.03 0.42 2.43
C MET A 51 -4.87 -0.86 2.39
N GLU A 52 -5.57 -1.14 3.49
CA GLU A 52 -6.69 -2.09 3.53
C GLU A 52 -7.92 -1.36 4.02
N PHE A 53 -8.96 -1.25 3.18
CA PHE A 53 -10.27 -0.73 3.56
C PHE A 53 -11.19 -1.88 3.93
N THR A 54 -11.83 -1.79 5.09
CA THR A 54 -12.91 -2.70 5.51
C THR A 54 -14.25 -1.97 5.37
N VAL A 55 -15.09 -2.46 4.46
CA VAL A 55 -16.41 -1.90 4.17
C VAL A 55 -17.48 -2.87 4.69
N PRO A 56 -18.31 -2.46 5.66
CA PRO A 56 -19.32 -3.32 6.25
C PRO A 56 -20.43 -3.68 5.23
N ASP A 57 -21.02 -4.87 5.39
CA ASP A 57 -22.29 -5.20 4.73
C ASP A 57 -23.44 -5.02 5.74
N GLU A 58 -24.02 -3.83 5.74
CA GLU A 58 -24.97 -3.40 6.79
C GLU A 58 -26.41 -3.82 6.52
N ARG A 59 -26.71 -4.34 5.32
CA ARG A 59 -28.09 -4.56 4.87
C ARG A 59 -28.45 -6.04 4.85
N PRO A 60 -29.37 -6.48 5.74
CA PRO A 60 -29.83 -7.87 5.73
C PRO A 60 -30.42 -8.25 4.38
N GLY A 61 -29.90 -9.32 3.79
CA GLY A 61 -30.40 -9.87 2.53
C GLY A 61 -30.09 -9.06 1.27
N VAL A 62 -29.39 -7.92 1.38
CA VAL A 62 -28.95 -7.13 0.22
C VAL A 62 -27.45 -6.93 0.33
N ARG A 63 -26.69 -7.67 -0.48
CA ARG A 63 -25.24 -7.59 -0.48
C ARG A 63 -24.71 -6.36 -1.21
N THR A 64 -23.51 -5.95 -0.83
CA THR A 64 -22.74 -4.96 -1.60
C THR A 64 -22.22 -5.58 -2.90
N GLU A 65 -22.44 -4.93 -4.03
CA GLU A 65 -22.00 -5.41 -5.36
C GLU A 65 -20.83 -4.62 -5.93
N ARG A 66 -20.71 -3.33 -5.58
CA ARG A 66 -19.67 -2.45 -6.12
C ARG A 66 -19.20 -1.45 -5.08
N ILE A 67 -17.90 -1.24 -5.02
CA ILE A 67 -17.27 -0.23 -4.17
C ILE A 67 -16.32 0.59 -5.03
N GLU A 68 -16.48 1.91 -5.02
CA GLU A 68 -15.60 2.86 -5.71
C GLU A 68 -14.91 3.74 -4.68
N ILE A 69 -13.57 3.77 -4.70
CA ILE A 69 -12.74 4.67 -3.90
C ILE A 69 -12.13 5.70 -4.85
N ARG A 70 -12.40 6.98 -4.62
CA ARG A 70 -11.86 8.07 -5.42
C ARG A 70 -10.55 8.57 -4.87
N MET A 71 -9.59 8.76 -5.75
CA MET A 71 -8.31 9.38 -5.42
C MET A 71 -8.46 10.89 -5.41
N PRO A 72 -7.75 11.61 -4.53
CA PRO A 72 -7.77 13.06 -4.51
C PRO A 72 -7.42 13.69 -5.86
N ALA A 73 -8.15 14.74 -6.21
CA ALA A 73 -7.88 15.52 -7.43
C ALA A 73 -6.59 16.32 -7.28
N ASP A 74 -6.37 16.89 -6.08
CA ASP A 74 -5.23 17.73 -5.73
C ASP A 74 -4.89 17.54 -4.23
N PRO A 75 -3.64 17.22 -3.86
CA PRO A 75 -2.56 16.80 -4.75
C PRO A 75 -2.84 15.42 -5.40
N PRO A 76 -2.52 15.23 -6.69
CA PRO A 76 -2.63 13.92 -7.35
C PRO A 76 -1.59 12.94 -6.79
N ILE A 77 -1.94 11.65 -6.83
CA ILE A 77 -1.03 10.54 -6.52
C ILE A 77 -0.62 9.89 -7.83
N ALA A 78 0.68 9.83 -8.09
CA ALA A 78 1.21 9.36 -9.37
C ALA A 78 0.93 7.86 -9.61
N GLU A 79 1.09 7.05 -8.57
CA GLU A 79 0.98 5.60 -8.63
C GLU A 79 -0.06 5.11 -7.64
N VAL A 80 -1.09 4.45 -8.15
CA VAL A 80 -2.14 3.82 -7.34
C VAL A 80 -2.50 2.49 -7.98
N TYR A 81 -2.31 1.40 -7.24
CA TYR A 81 -2.47 0.05 -7.74
C TYR A 81 -3.37 -0.78 -6.82
N PRO A 82 -4.48 -1.34 -7.32
CA PRO A 82 -5.27 -2.28 -6.55
C PRO A 82 -4.53 -3.62 -6.46
N LEU A 83 -4.70 -4.31 -5.34
CA LEU A 83 -4.27 -5.70 -5.18
C LEU A 83 -5.46 -6.64 -5.42
N SER A 84 -5.15 -7.85 -5.87
CA SER A 84 -6.15 -8.92 -6.00
C SER A 84 -6.70 -9.31 -4.64
N VAL A 85 -8.02 -9.39 -4.54
CA VAL A 85 -8.74 -9.83 -3.34
C VAL A 85 -9.79 -10.86 -3.72
N SER A 86 -9.88 -11.93 -2.95
CA SER A 86 -10.86 -13.00 -3.20
C SER A 86 -12.27 -12.44 -3.23
N GLY A 87 -13.06 -12.87 -4.22
CA GLY A 87 -14.45 -12.44 -4.37
C GLY A 87 -14.63 -11.02 -4.93
N TRP A 88 -13.57 -10.28 -5.24
CA TRP A 88 -13.66 -8.90 -5.75
C TRP A 88 -12.73 -8.67 -6.95
N ALA A 89 -13.29 -8.14 -8.04
CA ALA A 89 -12.57 -7.79 -9.25
C ALA A 89 -12.26 -6.27 -9.28
N PRO A 90 -10.98 -5.85 -9.20
CA PRO A 90 -10.61 -4.45 -9.30
C PRO A 90 -10.60 -3.93 -10.74
N ALA A 91 -10.89 -2.65 -10.91
CA ALA A 91 -10.76 -1.88 -12.13
C ALA A 91 -10.20 -0.48 -11.80
N ILE A 92 -9.33 0.02 -12.66
CA ILE A 92 -8.73 1.35 -12.54
C ILE A 92 -9.45 2.29 -13.51
N THR A 93 -9.93 3.42 -13.00
CA THR A 93 -10.32 4.57 -13.84
C THR A 93 -9.19 5.58 -13.80
N THR A 94 -8.69 5.98 -14.97
CA THR A 94 -7.59 6.94 -15.09
C THR A 94 -8.11 8.35 -15.41
N ARG A 95 -7.27 9.36 -15.17
CA ARG A 95 -7.45 10.75 -15.62
C ARG A 95 -6.14 11.32 -16.14
N GLN A 96 -6.26 12.27 -17.06
CA GLN A 96 -5.13 13.07 -17.53
C GLN A 96 -4.89 14.25 -16.57
N LEU A 97 -3.64 14.64 -16.40
CA LEU A 97 -3.18 15.84 -15.73
C LEU A 97 -2.64 16.83 -16.76
N ASP A 98 -2.79 18.12 -16.47
CA ASP A 98 -2.18 19.18 -17.29
C ASP A 98 -0.65 19.23 -17.11
N VAL A 99 -0.18 18.82 -15.93
CA VAL A 99 1.23 18.82 -15.56
C VAL A 99 1.62 17.40 -15.12
N PRO A 100 2.65 16.79 -15.73
CA PRO A 100 3.15 15.50 -15.30
C PRO A 100 3.65 15.53 -13.86
N VAL A 101 3.43 14.44 -13.13
CA VAL A 101 3.85 14.27 -11.74
C VAL A 101 4.87 13.14 -11.63
N ALA A 102 5.85 13.32 -10.74
CA ALA A 102 6.88 12.31 -10.50
C ALA A 102 6.31 11.11 -9.74
N GLY A 103 6.57 9.91 -10.27
CA GLY A 103 6.32 8.65 -9.59
C GLY A 103 7.46 8.25 -8.64
N MET A 104 7.29 7.10 -8.01
CA MET A 104 8.30 6.44 -7.17
C MET A 104 9.09 5.39 -7.95
N HIS A 105 8.45 4.70 -8.90
CA HIS A 105 9.01 3.54 -9.61
C HIS A 105 9.11 3.73 -11.13
N GLY A 106 9.01 4.96 -11.62
CA GLY A 106 9.01 5.23 -13.05
C GLY A 106 9.24 6.70 -13.40
N PRO A 107 9.22 7.03 -14.70
CA PRO A 107 9.28 8.41 -15.15
C PRO A 107 8.05 9.21 -14.67
N ALA A 108 8.12 10.52 -14.78
CA ALA A 108 6.95 11.36 -14.56
C ALA A 108 5.81 10.97 -15.52
N THR A 109 4.57 11.00 -15.01
CA THR A 109 3.36 10.63 -15.75
C THR A 109 2.33 11.75 -15.69
N ASP A 110 1.63 11.98 -16.78
CA ASP A 110 0.45 12.83 -16.86
C ASP A 110 -0.86 12.02 -16.85
N VAL A 111 -0.78 10.69 -16.77
CA VAL A 111 -1.94 9.82 -16.58
C VAL A 111 -1.86 9.21 -15.18
N VAL A 112 -2.86 9.50 -14.35
CA VAL A 112 -2.95 9.01 -12.96
C VAL A 112 -4.29 8.33 -12.70
N THR A 113 -4.36 7.54 -11.64
CA THR A 113 -5.61 6.91 -11.20
C THR A 113 -6.56 7.96 -10.63
N ALA A 114 -7.77 8.04 -11.17
CA ALA A 114 -8.87 8.84 -10.64
C ALA A 114 -9.68 8.07 -9.60
N ALA A 115 -9.91 6.77 -9.84
CA ALA A 115 -10.66 5.92 -8.93
C ALA A 115 -10.26 4.45 -9.07
N LEU A 116 -10.39 3.72 -7.97
CA LEU A 116 -10.36 2.27 -7.93
C LEU A 116 -11.78 1.75 -7.70
N THR A 117 -12.26 0.87 -8.58
CA THR A 117 -13.56 0.24 -8.45
C THR A 117 -13.39 -1.26 -8.25
N TRP A 118 -13.96 -1.81 -7.18
CA TRP A 118 -14.10 -3.24 -6.99
C TRP A 118 -15.53 -3.66 -7.24
N SER A 119 -15.71 -4.67 -8.09
CA SER A 119 -17.00 -5.31 -8.33
C SER A 119 -16.97 -6.72 -7.75
N ARG A 120 -18.05 -7.13 -7.09
CA ARG A 120 -18.16 -8.48 -6.54
C ARG A 120 -18.09 -9.49 -7.68
N ALA A 121 -17.23 -10.49 -7.53
CA ALA A 121 -17.04 -11.52 -8.54
C ALA A 121 -18.27 -12.43 -8.63
N PRO A 122 -18.67 -12.87 -9.84
CA PRO A 122 -19.74 -13.85 -10.00
C PRO A 122 -19.47 -15.12 -9.19
N GLY A 123 -20.48 -15.60 -8.46
CA GLY A 123 -20.37 -16.82 -7.66
C GLY A 123 -19.57 -16.67 -6.36
N SER A 124 -19.15 -15.46 -5.97
CA SER A 124 -18.54 -15.26 -4.65
C SER A 124 -19.55 -15.63 -3.54
N ALA A 125 -19.21 -16.64 -2.74
CA ALA A 125 -19.98 -17.04 -1.57
C ALA A 125 -19.56 -16.27 -0.29
N ASP A 126 -18.55 -15.40 -0.40
CA ASP A 126 -18.05 -14.63 0.74
C ASP A 126 -19.11 -13.62 1.21
N GLU A 127 -19.85 -14.04 2.22
CA GLU A 127 -20.74 -13.23 3.03
C GLU A 127 -19.92 -12.56 4.12
N GLY A 128 -19.92 -11.22 4.17
CA GLY A 128 -19.13 -10.46 5.13
C GLY A 128 -18.65 -9.12 4.58
N PRO A 129 -17.92 -8.35 5.40
CA PRO A 129 -17.38 -7.06 4.98
C PRO A 129 -16.39 -7.23 3.82
N ALA A 130 -16.43 -6.29 2.88
CA ALA A 130 -15.45 -6.23 1.81
C ALA A 130 -14.12 -5.72 2.37
N ARG A 131 -13.04 -6.47 2.17
CA ARG A 131 -11.68 -6.04 2.49
C ARG A 131 -10.96 -5.74 1.18
N LEU A 132 -10.70 -4.47 0.93
CA LEU A 132 -10.16 -3.99 -0.33
C LEU A 132 -8.74 -3.49 -0.09
N VAL A 133 -7.78 -4.00 -0.86
CA VAL A 133 -6.37 -3.70 -0.65
C VAL A 133 -5.83 -2.98 -1.88
N PHE A 134 -5.09 -1.89 -1.66
CA PHE A 134 -4.41 -1.15 -2.72
C PHE A 134 -3.17 -0.46 -2.16
N SER A 135 -2.22 -0.14 -3.05
CA SER A 135 -1.01 0.61 -2.71
C SER A 135 -1.02 1.96 -3.40
N MET A 136 -0.44 2.97 -2.76
CA MET A 136 -0.29 4.32 -3.28
C MET A 136 1.13 4.85 -3.06
N ALA A 137 1.67 5.55 -4.05
CA ALA A 137 2.99 6.15 -3.98
C ALA A 137 3.19 7.28 -5.03
N PRO A 138 4.15 8.18 -4.80
CA PRO A 138 4.50 8.64 -3.46
C PRO A 138 3.31 9.33 -2.80
N LEU A 139 3.26 9.31 -1.47
CA LEU A 139 2.26 10.08 -0.73
C LEU A 139 2.57 11.59 -0.80
N PRO A 140 1.54 12.44 -0.91
CA PRO A 140 1.74 13.88 -1.05
C PRO A 140 2.29 14.52 0.23
N GLN A 141 2.93 15.67 0.08
CA GLN A 141 3.44 16.52 1.19
C GLN A 141 2.31 17.39 1.77
N THR A 142 1.29 16.74 2.33
CA THR A 142 0.18 17.38 3.07
C THR A 142 -0.03 16.60 4.37
N ASP A 143 -0.67 17.20 5.37
CA ASP A 143 -0.91 16.55 6.67
C ASP A 143 -2.05 15.52 6.63
N GLN A 144 -2.96 15.66 5.67
CA GLN A 144 -4.19 14.87 5.59
C GLN A 144 -4.53 14.51 4.15
N LEU A 145 -4.90 13.25 3.93
CA LEU A 145 -5.36 12.74 2.64
C LEU A 145 -6.81 12.26 2.77
N PRO A 146 -7.81 13.02 2.28
CA PRO A 146 -9.20 12.62 2.35
C PRO A 146 -9.50 11.50 1.35
N PHE A 147 -10.46 10.64 1.69
CA PHE A 147 -11.01 9.65 0.77
C PHE A 147 -12.51 9.86 0.60
N GLU A 148 -12.99 9.59 -0.60
CA GLU A 148 -14.41 9.41 -0.88
C GLU A 148 -14.64 7.98 -1.33
N LEU A 149 -15.66 7.33 -0.75
CA LEU A 149 -16.04 5.97 -1.08
C LEU A 149 -17.53 5.91 -1.40
N THR A 150 -17.89 5.28 -2.51
CA THR A 150 -19.28 4.99 -2.87
C THR A 150 -19.51 3.49 -2.85
N GLN A 151 -20.41 3.04 -1.98
CA GLN A 151 -20.84 1.66 -1.83
C GLN A 151 -22.17 1.48 -2.55
N THR A 152 -22.24 0.55 -3.50
CA THR A 152 -23.45 0.23 -4.26
C THR A 152 -23.92 -1.18 -3.90
N TYR A 153 -25.19 -1.28 -3.51
CA TYR A 153 -25.86 -2.52 -3.16
C TYR A 153 -26.53 -3.17 -4.38
N ALA A 154 -26.86 -4.46 -4.28
CA ALA A 154 -27.54 -5.21 -5.34
C ALA A 154 -28.92 -4.65 -5.73
N ASP A 155 -29.59 -3.93 -4.83
CA ASP A 155 -30.86 -3.26 -5.11
C ASP A 155 -30.70 -1.86 -5.74
N GLY A 156 -29.46 -1.46 -6.05
CA GLY A 156 -29.12 -0.18 -6.67
C GLY A 156 -28.98 0.97 -5.68
N LEU A 157 -29.24 0.76 -4.39
CA LEU A 157 -29.01 1.79 -3.37
C LEU A 157 -27.51 2.12 -3.28
N GLN A 158 -27.21 3.41 -3.15
CA GLN A 158 -25.85 3.91 -2.96
C GLN A 158 -25.70 4.59 -1.61
N VAL A 159 -24.58 4.28 -0.93
CA VAL A 159 -24.14 4.98 0.28
C VAL A 159 -22.81 5.65 -0.03
N HIS A 160 -22.74 6.94 0.26
CA HIS A 160 -21.54 7.75 0.08
C HIS A 160 -20.86 7.98 1.43
N TRP A 161 -19.55 7.78 1.47
CA TRP A 161 -18.71 7.92 2.63
C TRP A 161 -17.63 8.96 2.35
N GLY A 162 -17.40 9.85 3.31
CA GLY A 162 -16.47 10.98 3.18
C GLY A 162 -16.74 12.04 4.25
N SER A 163 -16.39 13.28 3.94
CA SER A 163 -16.56 14.44 4.83
C SER A 163 -17.63 15.43 4.35
N GLY A 164 -18.24 15.19 3.18
CA GLY A 164 -19.20 16.10 2.56
C GLY A 164 -20.62 16.04 3.14
N PRO A 165 -21.47 17.05 2.87
CA PRO A 165 -22.86 17.05 3.30
C PRO A 165 -23.64 15.84 2.79
N GLY A 166 -24.38 15.18 3.67
CA GLY A 166 -25.16 13.99 3.32
C GLY A 166 -24.35 12.70 3.13
N GLN A 167 -23.04 12.75 3.36
CA GLN A 167 -22.17 11.57 3.36
C GLN A 167 -22.06 10.99 4.77
N ARG A 168 -21.82 9.69 4.86
CA ARG A 168 -21.44 9.04 6.12
C ARG A 168 -19.96 9.32 6.43
N PRO A 169 -19.56 9.42 7.70
CA PRO A 169 -18.19 9.77 8.05
C PRO A 169 -17.17 8.76 7.52
N LEU A 170 -16.13 9.26 6.87
CA LEU A 170 -14.90 8.53 6.56
C LEU A 170 -13.71 9.44 6.91
N PRO A 171 -12.91 9.08 7.93
CA PRO A 171 -11.76 9.89 8.31
C PRO A 171 -10.71 9.98 7.19
N PRO A 172 -9.96 11.10 7.11
CA PRO A 172 -8.77 11.17 6.26
C PRO A 172 -7.63 10.29 6.79
N LEU A 173 -6.71 9.90 5.91
CA LEU A 173 -5.40 9.33 6.30
C LEU A 173 -4.50 10.46 6.79
N THR A 174 -3.95 10.30 7.98
CA THR A 174 -2.94 11.23 8.51
C THR A 174 -1.60 10.97 7.86
N LEU A 175 -0.95 12.03 7.41
CA LEU A 175 0.35 11.97 6.76
C LEU A 175 1.38 12.69 7.63
N THR A 176 2.22 11.90 8.27
CA THR A 176 3.32 12.37 9.11
C THR A 176 4.48 12.86 8.26
N PRO A 177 5.25 13.87 8.72
CA PRO A 177 6.41 14.37 7.99
C PRO A 177 7.36 13.24 7.57
N GLY A 178 7.73 13.22 6.29
CA GLY A 178 8.69 12.30 5.71
C GLY A 178 9.97 12.99 5.27
N ASP A 179 10.81 12.30 4.49
CA ASP A 179 11.98 12.90 3.87
C ASP A 179 11.54 13.86 2.74
N PRO A 180 11.84 15.17 2.84
CA PRO A 180 11.46 16.14 1.81
C PRO A 180 12.19 15.92 0.48
N ALA A 181 13.25 15.10 0.45
CA ALA A 181 13.97 14.75 -0.77
C ALA A 181 13.24 13.69 -1.62
N TYR A 182 12.17 13.07 -1.12
CA TYR A 182 11.41 12.07 -1.86
C TYR A 182 10.39 12.73 -2.80
N PRO A 183 10.17 12.21 -4.04
CA PRO A 183 9.09 12.70 -4.91
C PRO A 183 7.75 12.72 -4.17
N GLY A 184 6.93 13.75 -4.37
CA GLY A 184 5.67 13.96 -3.63
C GLY A 184 5.41 15.43 -3.26
N ALA A 185 6.43 16.28 -3.36
CA ALA A 185 6.30 17.73 -3.28
C ALA A 185 5.79 18.29 -4.62
N HIS A 186 4.51 18.64 -4.69
CA HIS A 186 4.00 19.46 -5.79
C HIS A 186 4.30 20.94 -5.48
N GLY A 187 5.55 21.32 -5.72
CA GLY A 187 6.01 22.70 -5.64
C GLY A 187 6.91 22.98 -6.85
N GLY A 188 6.42 23.81 -7.77
CA GLY A 188 7.08 24.11 -9.03
C GLY A 188 8.55 24.52 -8.86
N GLY A 189 9.43 23.72 -9.46
CA GLY A 189 10.84 24.03 -9.63
C GLY A 189 11.27 23.63 -11.03
N HIS A 190 11.17 24.55 -11.98
CA HIS A 190 11.80 24.43 -13.29
C HIS A 190 13.33 24.42 -13.12
N GLY A 191 13.90 23.25 -12.89
CA GLY A 191 15.33 22.98 -13.02
C GLY A 191 15.63 22.55 -14.44
N GLY A 192 15.51 23.46 -15.40
CA GLY A 192 16.00 23.23 -16.76
C GLY A 192 17.51 22.98 -16.70
N ALA A 193 17.94 21.79 -17.14
CA ALA A 193 19.34 21.51 -17.38
C ALA A 193 19.87 22.53 -18.41
N PRO A 194 20.99 23.24 -18.16
CA PRO A 194 21.57 24.08 -19.19
C PRO A 194 22.08 23.18 -20.31
N ALA A 195 21.58 23.44 -21.51
CA ALA A 195 22.05 22.83 -22.74
C ALA A 195 23.55 23.13 -22.93
N ASP A 196 24.25 22.10 -23.38
CA ASP A 196 25.64 22.09 -23.80
C ASP A 196 25.91 23.22 -24.82
N ALA A 197 26.84 24.11 -24.50
CA ALA A 197 27.36 25.12 -25.41
C ALA A 197 28.86 24.82 -25.68
N PRO A 198 29.33 24.89 -26.94
CA PRO A 198 30.66 24.40 -27.31
C PRO A 198 31.77 25.30 -26.75
N PRO A 199 32.98 24.74 -26.50
CA PRO A 199 34.04 25.46 -25.79
C PRO A 199 34.69 26.55 -26.67
N ALA A 200 34.78 27.77 -26.15
CA ALA A 200 35.59 28.85 -26.70
C ALA A 200 36.98 28.88 -26.03
N PRO A 201 38.05 29.33 -26.74
CA PRO A 201 39.43 29.16 -26.29
C PRO A 201 39.81 30.13 -25.16
N ALA A 202 40.69 29.65 -24.28
CA ALA A 202 41.20 30.37 -23.11
C ALA A 202 42.08 31.57 -23.52
N THR A 203 41.83 32.73 -22.91
CA THR A 203 42.76 33.87 -22.90
C THR A 203 43.12 34.19 -21.45
N ALA A 204 44.42 34.39 -21.22
CA ALA A 204 45.02 34.54 -19.90
C ALA A 204 44.94 35.95 -19.31
N ALA A 205 44.97 35.97 -17.97
CA ALA A 205 45.44 37.03 -17.05
C ALA A 205 44.58 38.28 -16.81
N GLY A 206 44.27 38.52 -15.53
CA GLY A 206 43.78 39.78 -14.98
C GLY A 206 43.39 39.67 -13.50
N ASP A 207 44.22 40.23 -12.61
CA ASP A 207 44.12 40.25 -11.14
C ASP A 207 42.84 40.91 -10.58
N GLY A 208 42.25 40.27 -9.56
CA GLY A 208 41.19 40.80 -8.70
C GLY A 208 40.70 39.76 -7.67
N PRO A 209 40.42 40.13 -6.41
CA PRO A 209 40.46 39.20 -5.27
C PRO A 209 39.25 38.25 -5.23
N ASN A 210 39.53 36.94 -5.27
CA ASN A 210 38.54 35.88 -5.25
C ASN A 210 38.40 35.24 -3.86
N ALA A 211 37.16 34.99 -3.46
CA ALA A 211 36.73 34.39 -2.19
C ALA A 211 37.17 32.92 -1.98
N ASN A 212 38.06 32.40 -2.82
CA ASN A 212 38.61 31.04 -2.74
C ASN A 212 39.85 30.92 -1.83
N SER A 213 40.44 32.03 -1.39
CA SER A 213 41.59 32.01 -0.48
C SER A 213 41.21 31.68 0.98
N LEU A 214 39.93 31.85 1.36
CA LEU A 214 39.44 31.48 2.70
C LEU A 214 39.11 29.99 2.85
N LEU A 215 38.99 29.23 1.74
CA LEU A 215 38.78 27.78 1.78
C LEU A 215 40.11 26.99 1.82
N ALA A 216 41.19 27.55 1.27
CA ALA A 216 42.52 26.92 1.27
C ALA A 216 43.25 27.03 2.63
N ALA A 217 42.95 28.05 3.45
CA ALA A 217 43.49 28.17 4.80
C ALA A 217 42.81 27.25 5.83
N GLY A 218 41.58 26.78 5.57
CA GLY A 218 40.86 25.86 6.44
C GLY A 218 41.29 24.39 6.30
N LEU A 219 41.77 23.98 5.12
CA LEU A 219 42.08 22.58 4.84
C LEU A 219 43.45 22.11 5.40
N VAL A 220 44.37 23.02 5.69
CA VAL A 220 45.69 22.69 6.26
C VAL A 220 45.64 22.56 7.80
N ALA A 221 44.71 23.24 8.48
CA ALA A 221 44.51 23.11 9.93
C ALA A 221 43.68 21.88 10.34
N GLY A 222 42.85 21.33 9.43
CA GLY A 222 42.00 20.17 9.70
C GLY A 222 42.70 18.80 9.63
N LEU A 223 43.81 18.68 8.90
CA LEU A 223 44.51 17.41 8.70
C LEU A 223 45.66 17.15 9.71
N GLY A 224 46.08 18.16 10.49
CA GLY A 224 47.12 18.00 11.52
C GLY A 224 46.61 17.57 12.90
N GLY A 225 45.37 17.91 13.26
CA GLY A 225 44.82 17.67 14.60
C GLY A 225 44.27 16.26 14.85
N GLY A 226 43.75 15.60 13.81
CA GLY A 226 43.12 14.28 13.93
C GLY A 226 44.10 13.13 14.23
N ALA A 227 45.34 13.23 13.74
CA ALA A 227 46.34 12.17 13.91
C ALA A 227 46.83 12.01 15.36
N VAL A 228 46.92 13.11 16.13
CA VAL A 228 47.40 13.09 17.52
C VAL A 228 46.34 12.53 18.48
N VAL A 229 45.06 12.85 18.25
CA VAL A 229 43.94 12.34 19.05
C VAL A 229 43.68 10.85 18.77
N GLY A 230 43.79 10.42 17.51
CA GLY A 230 43.66 9.00 17.13
C GLY A 230 44.78 8.11 17.71
N TRP A 231 46.02 8.60 17.77
CA TRP A 231 47.15 7.87 18.33
C TRP A 231 47.06 7.69 19.85
N LEU A 232 46.56 8.69 20.59
CA LEU A 232 46.38 8.63 22.04
C LEU A 232 45.26 7.67 22.48
N ILE A 233 44.19 7.54 21.68
CA ILE A 233 43.09 6.60 21.95
C ILE A 233 43.51 5.15 21.64
N SER A 234 44.35 4.94 20.62
CA SER A 234 44.90 3.62 20.27
C SER A 234 45.84 3.06 21.36
N ARG A 235 46.63 3.90 22.04
CA ARG A 235 47.51 3.44 23.13
C ARG A 235 46.74 3.00 24.37
N ARG A 236 45.53 3.53 24.60
CA ARG A 236 44.69 3.18 25.76
C ARG A 236 43.96 1.84 25.61
N ARG A 237 43.83 1.30 24.39
CA ARG A 237 43.18 0.01 24.14
C ARG A 237 44.12 -1.20 24.15
N ARG A 238 45.42 -0.99 24.36
CA ARG A 238 46.42 -2.08 24.43
C ARG A 238 46.64 -2.69 25.82
N ASN A 239 45.82 -2.33 26.82
CA ASN A 239 45.94 -2.85 28.20
C ASN A 239 44.66 -3.52 28.72
N ALA A 240 43.81 -4.06 27.86
CA ALA A 240 42.62 -4.79 28.30
C ALA A 240 42.31 -5.95 27.34
N GLU A 241 43.15 -6.97 27.37
CA GLU A 241 42.73 -8.33 27.00
C GLU A 241 43.66 -9.36 27.64
N GLU A 242 43.41 -9.68 28.91
CA GLU A 242 43.73 -10.98 29.48
C GLU A 242 42.39 -11.66 29.78
N VAL A 243 41.85 -12.37 28.79
CA VAL A 243 40.87 -13.43 29.02
C VAL A 243 41.26 -14.60 28.12
N ASP A 244 41.49 -15.70 28.82
CA ASP A 244 41.95 -17.02 28.45
C ASP A 244 41.24 -17.62 27.22
N ARG A 245 42.04 -18.18 26.30
CA ARG A 245 41.60 -18.88 25.08
C ARG A 245 42.27 -20.25 25.04
N SER A 246 41.93 -21.09 26.00
CA SER A 246 42.40 -22.48 26.09
C SER A 246 41.27 -23.47 25.79
N VAL A 247 40.59 -23.33 24.65
CA VAL A 247 39.73 -24.38 24.09
C VAL A 247 39.73 -24.23 22.57
N LEU A 248 40.76 -24.75 21.89
CA LEU A 248 40.73 -25.19 20.48
C LEU A 248 42.12 -25.76 20.16
N ASP A 249 42.39 -26.97 20.66
CA ASP A 249 43.37 -27.88 20.09
C ASP A 249 42.97 -29.29 20.53
N GLU A 250 42.30 -30.03 19.63
CA GLU A 250 42.74 -31.39 19.27
C GLU A 250 41.99 -31.84 18.01
N GLU A 251 42.73 -31.97 16.90
CA GLU A 251 42.35 -32.67 15.66
C GLU A 251 42.78 -34.17 15.77
N PRO A 252 42.60 -35.05 14.76
CA PRO A 252 41.66 -36.17 14.73
C PRO A 252 42.32 -37.57 14.77
N ALA A 253 41.59 -38.63 15.15
CA ALA A 253 41.87 -40.01 14.72
C ALA A 253 40.72 -41.00 15.02
N THR A 254 40.13 -41.57 13.99
CA THR A 254 39.55 -42.95 14.00
C THR A 254 40.68 -43.94 13.67
N PRO A 255 40.74 -45.19 14.19
CA PRO A 255 39.68 -46.20 13.97
C PRO A 255 39.49 -47.30 15.05
N GLY A 256 38.36 -48.02 14.97
CA GLY A 256 38.35 -49.49 15.05
C GLY A 256 37.93 -50.19 16.36
N THR A 257 36.86 -50.98 16.24
CA THR A 257 36.68 -52.34 16.79
C THR A 257 36.30 -52.51 18.27
N GLY A 258 35.12 -53.13 18.50
CA GLY A 258 34.89 -53.98 19.68
C GLY A 258 33.49 -53.93 20.29
N GLU A 259 32.60 -54.81 19.83
CA GLU A 259 31.44 -55.34 20.58
C GLU A 259 31.92 -56.10 21.86
N PRO A 260 31.09 -56.40 22.89
CA PRO A 260 29.94 -57.32 22.73
C PRO A 260 28.69 -57.10 23.64
N ALA A 261 27.63 -57.81 23.23
CA ALA A 261 26.62 -58.52 24.05
C ALA A 261 25.37 -57.79 24.61
N GLY A 262 24.20 -58.20 24.08
CA GLY A 262 22.82 -57.90 24.56
C GLY A 262 22.39 -58.75 25.78
N PRO A 263 21.14 -59.29 25.89
CA PRO A 263 19.94 -59.15 25.04
C PRO A 263 18.62 -58.90 25.84
N VAL A 264 17.52 -58.51 25.17
CA VAL A 264 16.15 -59.03 25.46
C VAL A 264 15.33 -59.12 24.16
N THR A 265 14.79 -60.32 23.99
CA THR A 265 13.97 -61.03 22.98
C THR A 265 12.59 -60.42 22.59
N GLU A 266 12.32 -60.35 21.25
CA GLU A 266 11.24 -60.95 20.39
C GLU A 266 9.76 -61.04 20.89
N PRO A 267 8.69 -61.29 20.07
CA PRO A 267 8.51 -61.64 18.63
C PRO A 267 7.44 -60.78 17.88
N GLU A 268 6.95 -60.98 16.65
CA GLU A 268 7.26 -61.68 15.37
C GLU A 268 6.15 -61.18 14.39
N GLN A 269 6.48 -61.14 13.09
CA GLN A 269 5.68 -60.75 11.89
C GLN A 269 4.57 -61.79 11.52
N PRO A 270 3.80 -61.78 10.38
CA PRO A 270 4.10 -61.20 9.05
C PRO A 270 2.99 -60.81 8.03
N GLY A 271 3.45 -60.20 6.92
CA GLY A 271 3.04 -60.44 5.52
C GLY A 271 2.15 -59.36 4.85
N THR A 272 2.13 -59.10 3.54
CA THR A 272 2.89 -59.48 2.32
C THR A 272 2.33 -58.58 1.19
N GLY A 273 3.13 -58.07 0.25
CA GLY A 273 2.55 -57.34 -0.90
C GLY A 273 3.50 -56.64 -1.90
N ALA A 274 4.23 -57.45 -2.67
CA ALA A 274 4.84 -57.27 -3.99
C ALA A 274 4.97 -55.89 -4.70
N ARG A 275 6.16 -55.73 -5.29
CA ARG A 275 6.61 -54.78 -6.34
C ARG A 275 5.90 -54.98 -7.68
N GLN A 276 5.74 -53.91 -8.46
CA GLN A 276 6.16 -53.89 -9.89
C GLN A 276 6.29 -52.47 -10.44
N ARG A 277 7.19 -52.34 -11.43
CA ARG A 277 7.76 -51.14 -12.07
C ARG A 277 7.36 -51.18 -13.57
N VAL A 278 7.53 -50.06 -14.30
CA VAL A 278 7.52 -49.88 -15.79
C VAL A 278 6.11 -49.56 -16.36
N ALA A 279 5.83 -48.59 -17.24
CA ALA A 279 6.59 -47.82 -18.25
C ALA A 279 5.92 -46.46 -18.60
N GLU A 280 6.70 -45.51 -19.14
CA GLU A 280 6.25 -44.38 -20.00
C GLU A 280 5.64 -44.88 -21.34
N PRO A 281 4.83 -44.06 -22.04
CA PRO A 281 5.38 -43.46 -23.25
C PRO A 281 4.93 -42.02 -23.59
N THR A 282 5.89 -41.38 -24.27
CA THR A 282 5.97 -40.24 -25.19
C THR A 282 4.72 -39.81 -26.00
N ALA A 283 4.72 -38.48 -26.21
CA ALA A 283 3.94 -37.60 -27.09
C ALA A 283 3.58 -38.08 -28.50
N GLU A 284 2.47 -37.54 -29.02
CA GLU A 284 2.26 -37.36 -30.46
C GLU A 284 1.68 -35.95 -30.73
N GLN A 285 2.45 -35.15 -31.47
CA GLN A 285 2.05 -33.89 -32.09
C GLN A 285 1.36 -34.20 -33.42
N GLU A 286 0.19 -33.63 -33.65
CA GLU A 286 -0.46 -33.66 -34.96
C GLU A 286 -0.21 -32.32 -35.69
N GLN A 287 0.57 -32.36 -36.77
CA GLN A 287 0.63 -31.33 -37.83
C GLN A 287 -0.19 -31.81 -39.03
N PRO A 288 -0.96 -30.95 -39.71
CA PRO A 288 -1.55 -31.28 -41.00
C PRO A 288 -0.64 -30.84 -42.16
N ALA A 289 -0.36 -31.76 -43.08
CA ALA A 289 0.24 -31.50 -44.38
C ALA A 289 -0.85 -31.23 -45.43
N GLY A 290 -0.65 -30.21 -46.28
CA GLY A 290 -1.58 -29.83 -47.35
C GLY A 290 -1.42 -30.57 -48.68
N ALA A 291 -2.39 -30.42 -49.59
CA ALA A 291 -2.23 -29.88 -50.95
C ALA A 291 -3.41 -30.22 -51.89
N ALA A 292 -3.74 -29.23 -52.74
CA ALA A 292 -4.33 -29.29 -54.08
C ALA A 292 -5.82 -29.65 -54.28
N ARG A 293 -6.60 -28.63 -54.69
CA ARG A 293 -7.12 -28.51 -56.07
C ARG A 293 -7.37 -27.06 -56.43
#